data_AF-A0A857MNM8-F1
#
_entry.id   AF-A0A857MNM8-F1
#
_cell.length_a   1.000
_cell.length_b   1.000
_cell.length_c   1.000
_cell.angle_alpha   90.00
_cell.angle_beta   90.00
_cell.angle_gamma   90.00
#
_symmetry.space_group_name_H-M   'P 1'
#
loop_
_entity.id
_entity.type
_entity.pdbx_description
1 polymer ?
#
loop_
_entity_poly.entity_id
_entity_poly.type
_entity_poly.pdbx_seq_one_letter_code
_entity_poly.pdbx_strand_id
1 'polypeptide(L)'
;MADQRLPIVNSDDGTWGDILRQYLQKEHYDSGTNSSENGGHKNVTIRGGTAGTGGAPLKFTSGTLLTTPEIGAMEFAGDNLYLTQTSSTTRKKVALYNDASGATGDTYYRDASGYFTRLGIGSSSQVLTVSGGLPTWQTPGTASTFSDSTFTLQDNGDTTKQARFELSGISASNTRTITLPDADLTLVGTTTSQTLINKRINPRVVTVTQSATPVINTDNGDVFIVTGLAQAITSMTSGLTGTPVDGQRIRISITGTAARAITWGTSFEASTKPLPTTTVSTNRLDTDFIWNAATSKWRVADEIPATVLTSSAAVTVAQGGTGRTTSTTAYGIIAAGTTATGAHQTIAPGTSGQFLKSAGTSALGAFASITAADITGTTAQFNTALSDGDFATLAGSETLNKQNAYHSAAHFRRLYSRQQR
;
A
#
# COMPACT_ATOMS: atom_id res chain seq x y z
N MET A 1 62.86 -26.21 -67.30
CA MET A 1 61.65 -26.16 -68.13
C MET A 1 62.06 -26.62 -69.51
N ALA A 2 61.60 -27.78 -69.97
CA ALA A 2 61.83 -28.20 -71.34
C ALA A 2 61.04 -27.25 -72.25
N ASP A 3 61.71 -26.62 -73.21
CA ASP A 3 61.08 -25.72 -74.17
C ASP A 3 59.94 -26.45 -74.89
N GLN A 4 58.71 -25.96 -74.70
CA GLN A 4 57.57 -26.39 -75.50
C GLN A 4 57.73 -25.83 -76.91
N ARG A 5 58.47 -26.55 -77.76
CA ARG A 5 58.55 -26.26 -79.20
C ARG A 5 57.34 -26.88 -79.90
N LEU A 6 56.67 -26.11 -80.76
CA LEU A 6 55.67 -26.65 -81.69
C LEU A 6 56.38 -27.44 -82.82
N PRO A 7 55.74 -28.47 -83.42
CA PRO A 7 56.37 -29.34 -84.42
C PRO A 7 56.81 -28.60 -85.69
N ILE A 8 57.87 -29.10 -86.33
CA ILE A 8 58.15 -28.81 -87.74
C ILE A 8 57.36 -29.82 -88.57
N VAL A 9 56.58 -29.32 -89.54
CA VAL A 9 55.72 -30.14 -90.40
C VAL A 9 56.56 -31.25 -91.07
N ASN A 10 56.08 -32.51 -90.99
CA ASN A 10 56.66 -33.74 -91.58
C ASN A 10 57.90 -34.36 -90.89
N SER A 11 58.15 -34.08 -89.61
CA SER A 11 59.19 -34.76 -88.82
C SER A 11 58.59 -35.48 -87.61
N ASP A 12 57.93 -36.63 -87.83
CA ASP A 12 57.49 -37.50 -86.73
C ASP A 12 58.54 -38.59 -86.48
N ASP A 13 59.22 -38.53 -85.34
CA ASP A 13 60.21 -39.50 -84.89
C ASP A 13 59.64 -40.54 -83.90
N GLY A 14 58.30 -40.58 -83.75
CA GLY A 14 57.59 -41.48 -82.84
C GLY A 14 57.63 -41.07 -81.37
N THR A 15 58.55 -40.18 -80.95
CA THR A 15 58.67 -39.72 -79.55
C THR A 15 57.65 -38.63 -79.24
N TRP A 16 57.30 -37.81 -80.24
CA TRP A 16 56.31 -36.75 -80.11
C TRP A 16 54.87 -37.25 -79.96
N GLY A 17 54.53 -38.36 -80.62
CA GLY A 17 53.22 -39.00 -80.47
C GLY A 17 52.94 -39.38 -79.01
N ASP A 18 53.94 -39.89 -78.30
CA ASP A 18 53.83 -40.26 -76.90
C ASP A 18 53.78 -39.04 -75.96
N ILE A 19 54.59 -38.00 -76.22
CA ILE A 19 54.54 -36.74 -75.44
C ILE A 19 53.19 -36.04 -75.60
N LEU A 20 52.68 -35.96 -76.82
CA LEU A 20 51.39 -35.35 -77.11
C LEU A 20 50.26 -36.15 -76.44
N ARG A 21 50.31 -37.49 -76.52
CA ARG A 21 49.37 -38.37 -75.82
C ARG A 21 49.40 -38.15 -74.31
N GLN A 22 50.59 -38.11 -73.70
CA GLN A 22 50.74 -37.84 -72.26
C GLN A 22 50.19 -36.46 -71.86
N TYR A 23 50.45 -35.43 -72.67
CA TYR A 23 49.93 -34.08 -72.44
C TYR A 23 48.39 -34.02 -72.56
N LEU A 24 47.83 -34.63 -73.59
CA LEU A 24 46.38 -34.67 -73.81
C LEU A 24 45.67 -35.50 -72.73
N GLN A 25 46.21 -36.67 -72.37
CA GLN A 25 45.63 -37.55 -71.35
C GLN A 25 45.73 -36.96 -69.94
N LYS A 26 46.60 -35.98 -69.71
CA LYS A 26 46.68 -35.27 -68.43
C LYS A 26 45.41 -34.47 -68.13
N GLU A 27 44.88 -33.76 -69.13
CA GLU A 27 43.76 -32.83 -68.94
C GLU A 27 42.48 -33.26 -69.67
N HIS A 28 42.50 -34.29 -70.54
CA HIS A 28 41.32 -34.81 -71.25
C HIS A 28 41.01 -36.26 -70.91
N TYR A 29 39.72 -36.62 -71.03
CA TYR A 29 39.26 -38.01 -71.03
C TYR A 29 39.65 -38.72 -72.32
N ASP A 30 40.20 -39.93 -72.16
CA ASP A 30 40.53 -40.84 -73.25
C ASP A 30 40.16 -42.27 -72.81
N SER A 31 39.11 -42.81 -73.43
CA SER A 31 38.60 -44.16 -73.22
C SER A 31 39.23 -45.19 -74.18
N GLY A 32 40.13 -44.76 -75.08
CA GLY A 32 40.69 -45.61 -76.13
C GLY A 32 39.69 -46.00 -77.23
N THR A 33 38.47 -45.45 -77.22
CA THR A 33 37.43 -45.70 -78.24
C THR A 33 36.91 -44.38 -78.81
N ASN A 34 36.28 -44.41 -79.99
CA ASN A 34 35.67 -43.22 -80.60
C ASN A 34 34.29 -42.93 -79.97
N SER A 35 34.29 -42.48 -78.71
CA SER A 35 33.13 -42.14 -77.89
C SER A 35 32.93 -40.63 -77.81
N SER A 36 31.70 -40.17 -77.59
CA SER A 36 31.39 -38.76 -77.29
C SER A 36 32.00 -38.25 -75.98
N GLU A 37 32.47 -39.16 -75.12
CA GLU A 37 33.19 -38.83 -73.89
C GLU A 37 34.67 -38.48 -74.15
N ASN A 38 35.22 -38.90 -75.31
CA ASN A 38 36.60 -38.56 -75.69
C ASN A 38 36.70 -37.09 -76.11
N GLY A 39 37.65 -36.37 -75.51
CA GLY A 39 37.90 -34.95 -75.78
C GLY A 39 37.31 -33.98 -74.77
N GLY A 40 36.49 -34.44 -73.81
CA GLY A 40 36.08 -33.63 -72.66
C GLY A 40 37.28 -33.35 -71.72
N HIS A 41 37.33 -32.16 -71.13
CA HIS A 41 38.34 -31.84 -70.11
C HIS A 41 38.02 -32.57 -68.79
N LYS A 42 39.01 -33.25 -68.21
CA LYS A 42 38.95 -33.82 -66.86
C LYS A 42 38.83 -32.72 -65.81
N ASN A 43 39.64 -31.67 -65.97
CA ASN A 43 39.65 -30.46 -65.16
C ASN A 43 39.84 -29.24 -66.08
N VAL A 44 39.22 -28.12 -65.73
CA VAL A 44 39.50 -26.83 -66.39
C VAL A 44 40.32 -25.97 -65.42
N THR A 45 41.64 -25.98 -65.59
CA THR A 45 42.55 -25.17 -64.77
C THR A 45 42.96 -23.91 -65.53
N ILE A 46 42.65 -22.73 -64.97
CA ILE A 46 42.96 -21.44 -65.58
C ILE A 46 44.05 -20.75 -64.73
N ARG A 47 44.99 -20.07 -65.39
CA ARG A 47 46.03 -19.28 -64.69
C ARG A 47 45.41 -18.12 -63.93
N GLY A 48 46.03 -17.72 -62.82
CA GLY A 48 45.63 -16.55 -62.06
C GLY A 48 45.69 -15.27 -62.89
N GLY A 49 44.82 -14.32 -62.56
CA GLY A 49 44.78 -13.03 -63.25
C GLY A 49 45.91 -12.08 -62.85
N THR A 50 45.98 -10.95 -63.54
CA THR A 50 46.83 -9.81 -63.25
C THR A 50 45.99 -8.56 -62.99
N ALA A 51 46.52 -7.59 -62.24
CA ALA A 51 45.78 -6.40 -61.81
C ALA A 51 45.44 -5.41 -62.95
N GLY A 52 46.04 -5.55 -64.13
CA GLY A 52 45.81 -4.65 -65.27
C GLY A 52 44.52 -4.93 -66.03
N THR A 53 44.08 -3.95 -66.83
CA THR A 53 42.94 -4.12 -67.75
C THR A 53 43.15 -5.32 -68.66
N GLY A 54 42.15 -6.19 -68.76
CA GLY A 54 42.24 -7.44 -69.54
C GLY A 54 42.99 -8.56 -68.83
N GLY A 55 43.47 -8.35 -67.60
CA GLY A 55 44.19 -9.33 -66.82
C GLY A 55 43.34 -10.37 -66.09
N ALA A 56 42.00 -10.35 -66.21
CA ALA A 56 41.13 -11.30 -65.52
C ALA A 56 41.42 -12.76 -65.97
N PRO A 57 41.42 -13.73 -65.04
CA PRO A 57 41.67 -15.13 -65.37
C PRO A 57 40.56 -15.70 -66.27
N LEU A 58 39.30 -15.30 -66.03
CA LEU A 58 38.15 -15.61 -66.87
C LEU A 58 37.30 -14.34 -67.01
N LYS A 59 37.02 -13.94 -68.24
CA LYS A 59 36.19 -12.78 -68.55
C LYS A 59 34.99 -13.20 -69.38
N PHE A 60 33.80 -12.95 -68.87
CA PHE A 60 32.58 -13.11 -69.64
C PHE A 60 32.31 -11.83 -70.45
N THR A 61 31.80 -12.02 -71.67
CA THR A 61 31.22 -10.94 -72.46
C THR A 61 29.70 -11.09 -72.38
N SER A 62 28.99 -10.02 -72.03
CA SER A 62 27.53 -10.07 -71.93
C SER A 62 26.91 -10.47 -73.27
N GLY A 63 26.08 -11.51 -73.25
CA GLY A 63 25.28 -11.97 -74.38
C GLY A 63 23.78 -11.87 -74.11
N THR A 64 23.00 -12.58 -74.91
CA THR A 64 21.56 -12.78 -74.70
C THR A 64 21.31 -14.10 -73.99
N LEU A 65 20.25 -14.18 -73.19
CA LEU A 65 19.79 -15.47 -72.66
C LEU A 65 19.20 -16.34 -73.77
N LEU A 66 19.42 -17.65 -73.68
CA LEU A 66 18.75 -18.67 -74.47
C LEU A 66 17.23 -18.56 -74.27
N THR A 67 16.49 -18.56 -75.38
CA THR A 67 15.03 -18.50 -75.41
C THR A 67 14.40 -19.72 -74.73
N THR A 68 15.04 -20.88 -74.85
CA THR A 68 14.76 -22.09 -74.05
C THR A 68 15.99 -22.38 -73.19
N PRO A 69 15.89 -22.34 -71.85
CA PRO A 69 17.02 -22.67 -70.99
C PRO A 69 17.48 -24.11 -71.23
N GLU A 70 18.79 -24.29 -71.41
CA GLU A 70 19.42 -25.60 -71.48
C GLU A 70 19.88 -26.04 -70.09
N ILE A 71 19.62 -27.28 -69.72
CA ILE A 71 20.02 -27.82 -68.42
C ILE A 71 21.54 -27.76 -68.24
N GLY A 72 22.01 -27.35 -67.06
CA GLY A 72 23.44 -27.19 -66.78
C GLY A 72 24.13 -25.99 -67.44
N ALA A 73 23.41 -25.16 -68.22
CA ALA A 73 24.01 -24.00 -68.89
C ALA A 73 24.42 -22.88 -67.91
N MET A 74 25.50 -22.19 -68.26
CA MET A 74 25.94 -20.94 -67.65
C MET A 74 25.82 -19.80 -68.66
N GLU A 75 25.11 -18.74 -68.30
CA GLU A 75 24.83 -17.62 -69.20
C GLU A 75 25.17 -16.30 -68.50
N PHE A 76 25.86 -15.39 -69.18
CA PHE A 76 26.14 -14.04 -68.67
C PHE A 76 25.45 -13.02 -69.56
N ALA A 77 24.49 -12.28 -69.00
CA ALA A 77 23.67 -11.31 -69.74
C ALA A 77 23.43 -10.05 -68.90
N GLY A 78 23.68 -8.89 -69.51
CA GLY A 78 23.86 -7.63 -68.79
C GLY A 78 25.01 -7.79 -67.80
N ASP A 79 24.70 -7.61 -66.52
CA ASP A 79 25.66 -7.77 -65.41
C ASP A 79 25.38 -9.01 -64.55
N ASN A 80 24.60 -9.97 -65.07
CA ASN A 80 24.08 -11.08 -64.28
C ASN A 80 24.58 -12.42 -64.79
N LEU A 81 25.06 -13.23 -63.84
CA LEU A 81 25.36 -14.63 -64.07
C LEU A 81 24.13 -15.48 -63.80
N TYR A 82 23.77 -16.31 -64.76
CA TYR A 82 22.69 -17.26 -64.66
C TYR A 82 23.23 -18.68 -64.77
N LEU A 83 22.64 -19.57 -63.97
CA LEU A 83 22.91 -21.00 -63.96
C LEU A 83 21.59 -21.74 -64.13
N THR A 84 21.51 -22.62 -65.11
CA THR A 84 20.35 -23.49 -65.29
C THR A 84 20.63 -24.83 -64.61
N GLN A 85 19.66 -25.33 -63.86
CA GLN A 85 19.81 -26.57 -63.11
C GLN A 85 20.05 -27.77 -64.06
N THR A 86 20.71 -28.81 -63.59
CA THR A 86 20.87 -30.06 -64.36
C THR A 86 19.62 -30.95 -64.29
N SER A 87 18.76 -30.73 -63.29
CA SER A 87 17.52 -31.47 -63.08
C SER A 87 16.27 -30.82 -63.70
N SER A 88 16.37 -29.57 -64.16
CA SER A 88 15.28 -28.86 -64.82
C SER A 88 15.79 -27.68 -65.63
N THR A 89 14.99 -27.20 -66.58
CA THR A 89 15.26 -25.97 -67.34
C THR A 89 15.04 -24.70 -66.51
N THR A 90 15.01 -24.79 -65.17
CA THR A 90 14.87 -23.62 -64.30
C THR A 90 16.18 -22.84 -64.25
N ARG A 91 16.17 -21.67 -64.86
CA ARG A 91 17.25 -20.69 -64.79
C ARG A 91 17.26 -19.98 -63.44
N LYS A 92 18.39 -19.99 -62.75
CA LYS A 92 18.63 -19.25 -61.50
C LYS A 92 19.59 -18.11 -61.77
N LYS A 93 19.34 -16.98 -61.12
CA LYS A 93 20.25 -15.83 -61.12
C LYS A 93 21.15 -15.92 -59.89
N VAL A 94 22.45 -15.78 -60.08
CA VAL A 94 23.39 -15.66 -58.96
C VAL A 94 23.23 -14.27 -58.36
N ALA A 95 22.96 -14.21 -57.05
CA ALA A 95 22.88 -12.94 -56.34
C ALA A 95 24.30 -12.41 -56.10
N LEU A 96 24.57 -11.23 -56.64
CA LEU A 96 25.84 -10.52 -56.47
C LEU A 96 25.56 -9.24 -55.69
N TYR A 97 26.51 -8.82 -54.86
CA TYR A 97 26.44 -7.55 -54.14
C TYR A 97 27.70 -6.72 -54.41
N ASN A 98 27.57 -5.41 -54.25
CA ASN A 98 28.69 -4.49 -54.39
C ASN A 98 29.52 -4.47 -53.11
N ASP A 99 30.67 -5.15 -53.14
CA ASP A 99 31.61 -5.26 -52.02
C ASP A 99 32.20 -3.89 -51.60
N ALA A 100 32.28 -2.92 -52.52
CA ALA A 100 32.81 -1.59 -52.21
C ALA A 100 31.87 -0.74 -51.33
N SER A 101 30.60 -1.12 -51.21
CA SER A 101 29.58 -0.35 -50.48
C SER A 101 29.01 -1.05 -49.25
N GLY A 102 29.49 -2.26 -48.94
CA GLY A 102 29.06 -3.03 -47.79
C GLY A 102 29.66 -2.53 -46.48
N ALA A 103 28.91 -2.72 -45.39
CA ALA A 103 29.33 -2.50 -44.02
C ALA A 103 28.88 -3.68 -43.14
N THR A 104 29.57 -3.87 -42.01
CA THR A 104 29.17 -4.89 -41.02
C THR A 104 27.76 -4.61 -40.52
N GLY A 105 26.90 -5.64 -40.54
CA GLY A 105 25.51 -5.58 -40.05
C GLY A 105 24.47 -5.11 -41.08
N ASP A 106 24.86 -4.95 -42.34
CA ASP A 106 23.90 -4.73 -43.43
C ASP A 106 22.93 -5.89 -43.59
N THR A 107 21.74 -5.57 -44.10
CA THR A 107 20.74 -6.55 -44.52
C THR A 107 20.59 -6.50 -46.03
N TYR A 108 20.65 -7.65 -46.70
CA TYR A 108 20.40 -7.72 -48.14
C TYR A 108 19.03 -8.36 -48.39
N TYR A 109 18.28 -7.78 -49.31
CA TYR A 109 16.91 -8.19 -49.61
C TYR A 109 16.66 -8.17 -51.12
N ARG A 110 15.57 -8.80 -51.57
CA ARG A 110 15.13 -8.71 -52.96
C ARG A 110 14.21 -7.50 -53.12
N ASP A 111 14.56 -6.57 -53.99
CA ASP A 111 13.71 -5.41 -54.26
C ASP A 111 12.52 -5.76 -55.18
N ALA A 112 11.64 -4.77 -55.41
CA ALA A 112 10.46 -4.93 -56.24
C ALA A 112 10.78 -5.24 -57.72
N SER A 113 11.97 -4.87 -58.19
CA SER A 113 12.47 -5.21 -59.53
C SER A 113 13.13 -6.59 -59.58
N GLY A 114 13.19 -7.28 -58.45
CA GLY A 114 13.74 -8.62 -58.31
C GLY A 114 15.26 -8.68 -58.18
N TYR A 115 15.93 -7.55 -57.97
CA TYR A 115 17.37 -7.49 -57.74
C TYR A 115 17.71 -7.72 -56.28
N PHE A 116 18.92 -8.21 -56.05
CA PHE A 116 19.48 -8.34 -54.71
C PHE A 116 20.08 -6.99 -54.31
N THR A 117 19.48 -6.36 -53.31
CA THR A 117 19.70 -4.96 -52.95
C THR A 117 20.07 -4.84 -51.48
N ARG A 118 20.92 -3.87 -51.17
CA ARG A 118 21.42 -3.60 -49.82
C ARG A 118 20.49 -2.64 -49.08
N LEU A 119 20.12 -3.00 -47.85
CA LEU A 119 19.67 -2.09 -46.81
C LEU A 119 20.81 -1.91 -45.81
N GLY A 120 21.34 -0.70 -45.72
CA GLY A 120 22.41 -0.39 -44.78
C GLY A 120 21.98 -0.66 -43.33
N ILE A 121 22.93 -0.97 -42.44
CA ILE A 121 22.65 -1.14 -41.01
C ILE A 121 21.89 0.07 -40.43
N GLY A 122 20.87 -0.20 -39.62
CA GLY A 122 20.12 0.82 -38.90
C GLY A 122 20.93 1.46 -37.76
N SER A 123 20.45 2.60 -37.27
CA SER A 123 20.92 3.18 -36.02
C SER A 123 20.47 2.36 -34.81
N SER A 124 21.13 2.53 -33.67
CA SER A 124 20.74 1.89 -32.41
C SER A 124 19.26 2.13 -32.10
N SER A 125 18.60 1.09 -31.59
CA SER A 125 17.17 1.06 -31.25
C SER A 125 16.19 1.17 -32.42
N GLN A 126 16.66 1.19 -33.67
CA GLN A 126 15.76 0.99 -34.82
C GLN A 126 15.37 -0.48 -34.94
N VAL A 127 14.14 -0.70 -35.42
CA VAL A 127 13.59 -2.02 -35.73
C VAL A 127 13.34 -2.12 -37.22
N LEU A 128 13.51 -3.32 -37.77
CA LEU A 128 13.19 -3.59 -39.17
C LEU A 128 11.67 -3.71 -39.31
N THR A 129 11.08 -2.85 -40.09
CA THR A 129 9.64 -2.88 -40.42
C THR A 129 9.45 -3.02 -41.92
N VAL A 130 8.20 -3.22 -42.34
CA VAL A 130 7.84 -3.27 -43.77
C VAL A 130 7.16 -1.96 -44.14
N SER A 131 7.69 -1.27 -45.14
CA SER A 131 7.08 -0.08 -45.75
C SER A 131 7.06 -0.25 -47.26
N GLY A 132 5.89 -0.05 -47.88
CA GLY A 132 5.72 -0.29 -49.32
C GLY A 132 6.05 -1.73 -49.76
N GLY A 133 5.94 -2.71 -48.85
CA GLY A 133 6.30 -4.10 -49.10
C GLY A 133 7.80 -4.42 -49.05
N LEU A 134 8.65 -3.43 -48.72
CA LEU A 134 10.11 -3.60 -48.59
C LEU A 134 10.56 -3.43 -47.13
N PRO A 135 11.64 -4.11 -46.72
CA PRO A 135 12.24 -3.91 -45.40
C PRO A 135 12.83 -2.50 -45.29
N THR A 136 12.57 -1.82 -44.18
CA THR A 136 13.13 -0.51 -43.84
C THR A 136 13.40 -0.42 -42.34
N TRP A 137 14.43 0.32 -41.95
CA TRP A 137 14.64 0.65 -40.54
C TRP A 137 13.68 1.75 -40.11
N GLN A 138 13.05 1.60 -38.95
CA GLN A 138 12.20 2.62 -38.34
C GLN A 138 12.52 2.74 -36.87
N THR A 139 12.38 3.94 -36.34
CA THR A 139 12.31 4.16 -34.90
C THR A 139 10.99 3.58 -34.39
N PRO A 140 10.97 2.75 -33.34
CA PRO A 140 9.73 2.28 -32.72
C PRO A 140 8.81 3.47 -32.39
N GLY A 141 7.54 3.38 -32.76
CA GLY A 141 6.55 4.42 -32.45
C GLY A 141 6.37 4.60 -30.93
N THR A 142 6.15 5.83 -30.48
CA THR A 142 6.09 6.23 -29.06
C THR A 142 4.73 6.01 -28.38
N ALA A 143 3.68 5.63 -29.11
CA ALA A 143 2.37 5.37 -28.53
C ALA A 143 1.76 4.10 -29.15
N SER A 144 1.81 3.00 -28.39
CA SER A 144 1.12 1.77 -28.73
C SER A 144 -0.20 1.76 -27.96
N THR A 145 -1.32 1.97 -28.65
CA THR A 145 -2.62 1.55 -28.12
C THR A 145 -2.72 0.05 -28.27
N PHE A 146 -2.88 -0.68 -27.17
CA PHE A 146 -3.14 -2.11 -27.18
C PHE A 146 -4.63 -2.35 -26.95
N SER A 147 -5.20 -3.37 -27.60
CA SER A 147 -6.53 -3.85 -27.21
C SER A 147 -6.46 -4.39 -25.78
N ASP A 148 -7.51 -4.20 -24.99
CA ASP A 148 -7.55 -4.65 -23.59
C ASP A 148 -7.29 -6.16 -23.46
N SER A 149 -7.81 -6.96 -24.40
CA SER A 149 -7.57 -8.39 -24.50
C SER A 149 -6.12 -8.80 -24.75
N THR A 150 -5.28 -7.85 -25.20
CA THR A 150 -3.85 -8.07 -25.50
C THR A 150 -2.91 -7.43 -24.48
N PHE A 151 -3.39 -6.51 -23.64
CA PHE A 151 -2.57 -5.87 -22.61
C PHE A 151 -2.70 -6.59 -21.27
N THR A 152 -1.68 -7.38 -20.95
CA THR A 152 -1.58 -8.16 -19.71
C THR A 152 -0.24 -7.87 -19.04
N LEU A 153 -0.29 -7.46 -17.77
CA LEU A 153 0.90 -7.50 -16.90
C LEU A 153 1.02 -8.92 -16.35
N GLN A 154 2.16 -9.56 -16.59
CA GLN A 154 2.43 -10.93 -16.18
C GLN A 154 3.60 -10.96 -15.20
N ASP A 155 3.48 -11.79 -14.17
CA ASP A 155 4.57 -12.03 -13.23
C ASP A 155 5.74 -12.76 -13.89
N ASN A 156 6.97 -12.40 -13.53
CA ASN A 156 8.19 -12.93 -14.16
C ASN A 156 8.59 -14.33 -13.66
N GLY A 157 8.08 -14.78 -12.52
CA GLY A 157 8.33 -16.11 -11.96
C GLY A 157 7.18 -17.09 -12.21
N ASP A 158 5.98 -16.59 -12.46
CA ASP A 158 4.78 -17.40 -12.68
C ASP A 158 3.86 -16.79 -13.74
N THR A 159 3.91 -17.37 -14.95
CA THR A 159 3.12 -16.91 -16.10
C THR A 159 1.59 -16.98 -15.88
N THR A 160 1.12 -17.68 -14.85
CA THR A 160 -0.32 -17.75 -14.54
C THR A 160 -0.81 -16.55 -13.72
N LYS A 161 0.09 -15.82 -13.07
CA LYS A 161 -0.25 -14.60 -12.31
C LYS A 161 -0.26 -13.42 -13.25
N GLN A 162 -1.46 -12.92 -13.51
CA GLN A 162 -1.70 -11.89 -14.51
C GLN A 162 -2.63 -10.81 -13.94
N ALA A 163 -2.31 -9.56 -14.24
CA ALA A 163 -3.23 -8.44 -14.08
C ALA A 163 -3.65 -7.95 -15.47
N ARG A 164 -4.97 -7.91 -15.70
CA ARG A 164 -5.59 -7.41 -16.93
C ARG A 164 -6.40 -6.17 -16.63
N PHE A 165 -6.48 -5.27 -17.61
CA PHE A 165 -7.24 -4.04 -17.53
C PHE A 165 -8.35 -4.05 -18.58
N GLU A 166 -9.51 -4.59 -18.22
CA GLU A 166 -10.68 -4.66 -19.12
C GLU A 166 -11.33 -3.28 -19.30
N LEU A 167 -11.62 -2.91 -20.55
CA LEU A 167 -12.26 -1.63 -20.88
C LEU A 167 -13.72 -1.79 -21.32
N SER A 168 -14.23 -3.03 -21.35
CA SER A 168 -15.61 -3.37 -21.70
C SER A 168 -16.68 -2.62 -20.90
N GLY A 169 -16.36 -2.13 -19.69
CA GLY A 169 -17.25 -1.32 -18.86
C GLY A 169 -17.28 0.18 -19.18
N ILE A 170 -16.41 0.67 -20.07
CA ILE A 170 -16.32 2.09 -20.45
C ILE A 170 -17.19 2.32 -21.69
N SER A 171 -18.16 3.21 -21.60
CA SER A 171 -18.99 3.60 -22.76
C SER A 171 -18.15 4.20 -23.88
N ALA A 172 -18.55 3.96 -25.14
CA ALA A 172 -17.84 4.46 -26.31
C ALA A 172 -17.53 5.96 -26.24
N SER A 173 -16.42 6.37 -26.85
CA SER A 173 -15.93 7.76 -26.89
C SER A 173 -15.58 8.38 -25.53
N ASN A 174 -15.37 7.56 -24.49
CA ASN A 174 -14.89 8.04 -23.19
C ASN A 174 -13.47 7.53 -22.93
N THR A 175 -12.66 8.35 -22.27
CA THR A 175 -11.36 7.96 -21.74
C THR A 175 -11.38 8.09 -20.22
N ARG A 176 -10.90 7.07 -19.51
CA ARG A 176 -10.67 7.11 -18.06
C ARG A 176 -9.18 7.13 -17.82
N THR A 177 -8.72 8.08 -17.01
CA THR A 177 -7.29 8.25 -16.69
C THR A 177 -7.06 7.91 -15.24
N ILE A 178 -6.20 6.93 -14.98
CA ILE A 178 -5.64 6.68 -13.65
C ILE A 178 -4.31 7.45 -13.60
N THR A 179 -4.23 8.46 -12.74
CA THR A 179 -2.98 9.18 -12.46
C THR A 179 -2.37 8.58 -11.20
N LEU A 180 -1.23 7.94 -11.33
CA LEU A 180 -0.50 7.42 -10.17
C LEU A 180 0.18 8.58 -9.44
N PRO A 181 0.16 8.59 -8.09
CA PRO A 181 1.02 9.46 -7.32
C PRO A 181 2.48 9.01 -7.45
N ASP A 182 3.41 9.89 -7.09
CA ASP A 182 4.81 9.53 -6.88
C ASP A 182 4.98 8.80 -5.53
N ALA A 183 4.34 7.64 -5.42
CA ALA A 183 4.34 6.78 -4.25
C ALA A 183 3.84 5.37 -4.62
N ASP A 184 4.24 4.37 -3.83
CA ASP A 184 3.68 3.02 -3.92
C ASP A 184 2.18 3.02 -3.61
N LEU A 185 1.42 2.26 -4.39
CA LEU A 185 -0.04 2.20 -4.29
C LEU A 185 -0.52 0.76 -4.12
N THR A 186 -1.36 0.55 -3.10
CA THR A 186 -2.23 -0.62 -3.02
C THR A 186 -3.61 -0.25 -3.56
N LEU A 187 -4.08 -0.97 -4.58
CA LEU A 187 -5.41 -0.76 -5.16
C LEU A 187 -6.51 -1.34 -4.26
N VAL A 188 -7.54 -0.54 -4.02
CA VAL A 188 -8.71 -0.94 -3.24
C VAL A 188 -9.77 -1.57 -4.13
N GLY A 189 -10.10 -2.82 -3.87
CA GLY A 189 -11.11 -3.60 -4.61
C GLY A 189 -12.39 -3.82 -3.80
N THR A 190 -13.44 -4.31 -4.45
CA THR A 190 -14.76 -4.55 -3.84
C THR A 190 -14.92 -5.92 -3.18
N THR A 191 -14.06 -6.89 -3.51
CA THR A 191 -14.19 -8.28 -3.06
C THR A 191 -13.25 -8.68 -1.92
N THR A 192 -12.19 -7.89 -1.69
CA THR A 192 -11.21 -8.14 -0.63
C THR A 192 -11.39 -7.13 0.50
N SER A 193 -11.35 -7.60 1.75
CA SER A 193 -11.35 -6.70 2.91
C SER A 193 -10.06 -5.90 2.96
N GLN A 194 -10.17 -4.58 3.14
CA GLN A 194 -9.02 -3.68 3.19
C GLN A 194 -9.19 -2.67 4.32
N THR A 195 -8.09 -2.34 5.00
CA THR A 195 -8.08 -1.33 6.07
C THR A 195 -7.52 -0.03 5.53
N LEU A 196 -8.29 1.05 5.66
CA LEU A 196 -7.88 2.39 5.26
C LEU A 196 -7.53 3.21 6.51
N ILE A 197 -6.27 3.60 6.63
CA ILE A 197 -5.75 4.42 7.75
C ILE A 197 -5.39 5.82 7.27
N ASN A 198 -5.55 6.81 8.15
CA ASN A 198 -5.21 8.22 7.92
C ASN A 198 -5.89 8.84 6.69
N LYS A 199 -7.03 8.29 6.26
CA LYS A 199 -7.84 8.87 5.18
C LYS A 199 -8.84 9.84 5.76
N ARG A 200 -8.98 10.99 5.08
CA ARG A 200 -10.12 11.88 5.31
C ARG A 200 -11.35 11.29 4.62
N ILE A 201 -12.45 11.16 5.37
CA ILE A 201 -13.76 10.82 4.82
C ILE A 201 -14.58 12.11 4.71
N ASN A 202 -15.05 12.41 3.50
CA ASN A 202 -15.94 13.53 3.23
C ASN A 202 -17.38 13.00 3.17
N PRO A 203 -18.22 13.24 4.20
CA PRO A 203 -19.59 12.72 4.22
C PRO A 203 -20.45 13.36 3.13
N ARG A 204 -21.39 12.60 2.58
CA ARG A 204 -22.38 13.09 1.61
C ARG A 204 -23.43 13.91 2.36
N VAL A 205 -23.44 15.22 2.12
CA VAL A 205 -24.38 16.15 2.76
C VAL A 205 -25.53 16.45 1.79
N VAL A 206 -26.75 16.26 2.25
CA VAL A 206 -27.98 16.52 1.51
C VAL A 206 -28.76 17.63 2.20
N THR A 207 -29.10 18.68 1.46
CA THR A 207 -30.03 19.70 1.95
C THR A 207 -31.46 19.22 1.72
N VAL A 208 -32.27 19.26 2.75
CA VAL A 208 -33.66 18.80 2.75
C VAL A 208 -34.57 20.02 2.85
N THR A 209 -35.48 20.16 1.90
CA THR A 209 -36.51 21.20 1.92
C THR A 209 -37.36 21.07 3.17
N GLN A 210 -37.59 22.19 3.87
CA GLN A 210 -38.46 22.22 5.04
C GLN A 210 -39.87 21.74 4.69
N SER A 211 -40.46 20.95 5.59
CA SER A 211 -41.80 20.37 5.45
C SER A 211 -42.29 19.87 6.80
N ALA A 212 -43.61 19.71 6.96
CA ALA A 212 -44.18 18.96 8.08
C ALA A 212 -43.84 17.46 8.00
N THR A 213 -43.54 16.96 6.80
CA THR A 213 -43.11 15.60 6.52
C THR A 213 -41.86 15.62 5.64
N PRO A 214 -40.67 15.88 6.22
CA PRO A 214 -39.43 15.98 5.45
C PRO A 214 -39.17 14.74 4.60
N VAL A 215 -38.77 14.94 3.34
CA VAL A 215 -38.43 13.85 2.41
C VAL A 215 -36.94 13.56 2.52
N ILE A 216 -36.60 12.38 3.01
CA ILE A 216 -35.21 11.95 3.24
C ILE A 216 -35.02 10.58 2.58
N ASN A 217 -34.06 10.46 1.67
CA ASN A 217 -33.61 9.16 1.15
C ASN A 217 -32.24 8.84 1.77
N THR A 218 -32.20 7.84 2.64
CA THR A 218 -31.00 7.46 3.41
C THR A 218 -29.89 6.83 2.56
N ASP A 219 -30.17 6.47 1.31
CA ASP A 219 -29.16 5.93 0.38
C ASP A 219 -28.34 7.05 -0.28
N ASN A 220 -28.91 8.26 -0.32
CA ASN A 220 -28.34 9.42 -1.01
C ASN A 220 -27.39 10.25 -0.15
N GLY A 221 -27.35 10.04 1.17
CA GLY A 221 -26.63 10.94 2.08
C GLY A 221 -26.26 10.31 3.42
N ASP A 222 -25.24 10.89 4.03
CA ASP A 222 -24.78 10.57 5.40
C ASP A 222 -25.21 11.68 6.38
N VAL A 223 -25.42 12.91 5.90
CA VAL A 223 -25.90 14.06 6.69
C VAL A 223 -27.04 14.74 5.96
N PHE A 224 -28.17 14.93 6.63
CA PHE A 224 -29.37 15.59 6.09
C PHE A 224 -29.62 16.88 6.86
N ILE A 225 -29.77 18.00 6.15
CA ILE A 225 -29.89 19.32 6.76
C ILE A 225 -31.21 19.98 6.36
N VAL A 226 -32.06 20.24 7.35
CA VAL A 226 -33.25 21.11 7.22
C VAL A 226 -32.92 22.46 7.86
N THR A 227 -33.03 23.55 7.10
CA THR A 227 -32.80 24.91 7.62
C THR A 227 -34.07 25.74 7.54
N GLY A 228 -34.22 26.68 8.48
CA GLY A 228 -35.37 27.59 8.50
C GLY A 228 -36.72 26.89 8.65
N LEU A 229 -36.81 25.81 9.45
CA LEU A 229 -38.07 25.09 9.65
C LEU A 229 -39.14 26.03 10.24
N ALA A 230 -40.22 26.24 9.49
CA ALA A 230 -41.26 27.23 9.80
C ALA A 230 -42.49 26.61 10.48
N GLN A 231 -42.69 25.31 10.31
CA GLN A 231 -43.81 24.53 10.83
C GLN A 231 -43.33 23.43 11.79
N ALA A 232 -44.24 22.84 12.55
CA ALA A 232 -43.95 21.61 13.28
C ALA A 232 -43.80 20.43 12.29
N ILE A 233 -42.87 19.52 12.58
CA ILE A 233 -42.77 18.25 11.87
C ILE A 233 -43.79 17.30 12.48
N THR A 234 -44.73 16.83 11.66
CA THR A 234 -45.79 15.90 12.04
C THR A 234 -45.37 14.44 11.85
N SER A 235 -44.39 14.16 10.99
CA SER A 235 -43.79 12.81 10.85
C SER A 235 -42.44 12.86 10.12
N MET A 236 -41.37 12.42 10.79
CA MET A 236 -40.09 12.10 10.13
C MET A 236 -40.12 10.75 9.40
N THR A 237 -41.16 9.94 9.59
CA THR A 237 -41.27 8.60 9.00
C THR A 237 -41.90 8.62 7.60
N SER A 238 -42.95 9.44 7.40
CA SER A 238 -43.76 9.37 6.18
C SER A 238 -43.04 9.73 4.87
N GLY A 239 -42.03 10.60 4.95
CA GLY A 239 -41.17 10.98 3.82
C GLY A 239 -39.82 10.24 3.79
N LEU A 240 -39.58 9.30 4.70
CA LEU A 240 -38.33 8.57 4.79
C LEU A 240 -38.32 7.38 3.82
N THR A 241 -37.26 7.26 3.04
CA THR A 241 -37.01 6.17 2.10
C THR A 241 -35.55 5.72 2.16
N GLY A 242 -35.24 4.58 1.56
CA GLY A 242 -33.89 4.02 1.46
C GLY A 242 -33.83 2.58 1.92
N THR A 243 -32.66 1.97 1.78
CA THR A 243 -32.39 0.55 2.07
C THR A 243 -31.20 0.41 3.03
N PRO A 244 -31.32 0.92 4.26
CA PRO A 244 -30.18 0.99 5.16
C PRO A 244 -29.67 -0.38 5.60
N VAL A 245 -28.36 -0.46 5.77
CA VAL A 245 -27.65 -1.65 6.26
C VAL A 245 -27.33 -1.51 7.74
N ASP A 246 -27.21 -2.64 8.45
CA ASP A 246 -26.96 -2.63 9.89
C ASP A 246 -25.71 -1.82 10.25
N GLY A 247 -25.82 -0.98 11.28
CA GLY A 247 -24.74 -0.10 11.71
C GLY A 247 -24.48 1.12 10.81
N GLN A 248 -25.21 1.30 9.70
CA GLN A 248 -25.14 2.54 8.93
C GLN A 248 -25.48 3.73 9.83
N ARG A 249 -24.74 4.83 9.71
CA ARG A 249 -24.98 6.05 10.48
C ARG A 249 -25.46 7.17 9.59
N ILE A 250 -26.39 7.97 10.10
CA ILE A 250 -26.81 9.23 9.49
C ILE A 250 -26.86 10.32 10.54
N ARG A 251 -26.65 11.57 10.14
CA ARG A 251 -26.96 12.76 10.96
C ARG A 251 -28.14 13.49 10.37
N ILE A 252 -29.12 13.82 11.20
CA ILE A 252 -30.21 14.74 10.83
C ILE A 252 -30.03 16.03 11.61
N SER A 253 -29.88 17.11 10.86
CA SER A 253 -29.60 18.45 11.37
C SER A 253 -30.78 19.35 11.07
N ILE A 254 -31.40 19.94 12.10
CA ILE A 254 -32.59 20.77 11.94
C ILE A 254 -32.36 22.13 12.60
N THR A 255 -32.56 23.20 11.85
CA THR A 255 -32.56 24.57 12.37
C THR A 255 -33.95 25.18 12.20
N GLY A 256 -34.59 25.58 13.30
CA GLY A 256 -35.90 26.21 13.27
C GLY A 256 -35.83 27.71 13.00
N THR A 257 -36.97 28.30 12.65
CA THR A 257 -37.19 29.76 12.75
C THR A 257 -37.61 30.18 14.18
N ALA A 258 -38.05 29.22 14.97
CA ALA A 258 -38.39 29.28 16.39
C ALA A 258 -38.35 27.85 16.94
N ALA A 259 -38.73 27.62 18.20
CA ALA A 259 -38.91 26.26 18.70
C ALA A 259 -40.06 25.58 17.94
N ARG A 260 -39.78 24.49 17.25
CA ARG A 260 -40.74 23.70 16.45
C ARG A 260 -40.83 22.30 17.02
N ALA A 261 -42.05 21.78 17.18
CA ALA A 261 -42.26 20.39 17.59
C ALA A 261 -41.79 19.43 16.50
N ILE A 262 -41.29 18.26 16.92
CA ILE A 262 -40.79 17.19 16.07
C ILE A 262 -41.45 15.88 16.48
N THR A 263 -42.19 15.28 15.54
CA THR A 263 -42.73 13.93 15.66
C THR A 263 -41.92 12.99 14.77
N TRP A 264 -41.14 12.09 15.37
CA TRP A 264 -40.24 11.19 14.62
C TRP A 264 -40.98 10.03 13.92
N GLY A 265 -42.02 9.49 14.54
CA GLY A 265 -42.77 8.34 14.00
C GLY A 265 -42.07 7.00 14.22
N THR A 266 -42.54 5.96 13.51
CA THR A 266 -42.18 4.55 13.80
C THR A 266 -40.85 4.11 13.22
N SER A 267 -40.28 4.82 12.24
CA SER A 267 -38.96 4.51 11.67
C SER A 267 -37.79 4.88 12.58
N PHE A 268 -38.07 5.54 13.71
CA PHE A 268 -37.07 6.00 14.66
C PHE A 268 -37.35 5.42 16.05
N GLU A 269 -36.28 5.19 16.79
CA GLU A 269 -36.38 4.77 18.20
C GLU A 269 -35.33 5.49 19.05
N ALA A 270 -35.65 5.67 20.33
CA ALA A 270 -34.70 6.13 21.32
C ALA A 270 -33.68 5.03 21.62
N SER A 271 -32.50 5.44 22.08
CA SER A 271 -31.59 4.58 22.83
C SER A 271 -31.73 4.89 24.33
N THR A 272 -30.63 4.88 25.07
CA THR A 272 -30.52 5.57 26.36
C THR A 272 -30.71 7.10 26.23
N LYS A 273 -30.54 7.64 25.02
CA LYS A 273 -30.84 9.03 24.66
C LYS A 273 -32.24 9.13 24.06
N PRO A 274 -33.09 10.06 24.56
CA PRO A 274 -34.41 10.27 24.00
C PRO A 274 -34.32 10.91 22.61
N LEU A 275 -35.33 10.66 21.79
CA LEU A 275 -35.55 11.41 20.55
C LEU A 275 -35.90 12.87 20.88
N PRO A 276 -35.21 13.88 20.30
CA PRO A 276 -35.55 15.28 20.54
C PRO A 276 -36.96 15.61 20.04
N THR A 277 -37.84 16.10 20.90
CA THR A 277 -39.22 16.42 20.52
C THR A 277 -39.40 17.86 20.05
N THR A 278 -38.36 18.69 20.13
CA THR A 278 -38.38 20.10 19.70
C THR A 278 -37.04 20.54 19.11
N THR A 279 -37.07 21.47 18.16
CA THR A 279 -35.86 22.16 17.69
C THR A 279 -35.34 23.13 18.74
N VAL A 280 -34.04 23.46 18.69
CA VAL A 280 -33.39 24.41 19.62
C VAL A 280 -33.58 25.85 19.14
N SER A 281 -34.83 26.27 18.96
CA SER A 281 -35.16 27.56 18.34
C SER A 281 -34.43 27.77 17.00
N THR A 282 -33.62 28.82 16.88
CA THR A 282 -32.79 29.16 15.72
C THR A 282 -31.39 28.54 15.74
N ASN A 283 -31.04 27.79 16.80
CA ASN A 283 -29.80 27.02 16.83
C ASN A 283 -29.99 25.68 16.10
N ARG A 284 -28.91 25.17 15.53
CA ARG A 284 -28.89 23.87 14.86
C ARG A 284 -28.98 22.75 15.91
N LEU A 285 -29.97 21.88 15.74
CA LEU A 285 -30.08 20.60 16.42
C LEU A 285 -29.42 19.53 15.55
N ASP A 286 -28.40 18.86 16.06
CA ASP A 286 -27.81 17.68 15.41
C ASP A 286 -28.23 16.42 16.14
N THR A 287 -28.77 15.45 15.41
CA THR A 287 -29.11 14.13 15.96
C THR A 287 -28.48 13.07 15.09
N ASP A 288 -27.56 12.31 15.67
CA ASP A 288 -26.96 11.15 15.04
C ASP A 288 -27.82 9.92 15.26
N PHE A 289 -27.96 9.12 14.21
CA PHE A 289 -28.68 7.87 14.20
C PHE A 289 -27.80 6.74 13.71
N ILE A 290 -28.08 5.54 14.17
CA ILE A 290 -27.52 4.29 13.70
C ILE A 290 -28.66 3.36 13.32
N TRP A 291 -28.60 2.76 12.14
CA TRP A 291 -29.58 1.78 11.72
C TRP A 291 -29.41 0.52 12.54
N ASN A 292 -30.49 0.07 13.15
CA ASN A 292 -30.57 -1.22 13.82
C ASN A 292 -31.44 -2.16 12.99
N ALA A 293 -30.81 -3.12 12.30
CA ALA A 293 -31.53 -4.09 11.49
C ALA A 293 -32.48 -4.97 12.32
N ALA A 294 -32.18 -5.22 13.60
CA ALA A 294 -33.01 -6.06 14.47
C ALA A 294 -34.40 -5.46 14.75
N THR A 295 -34.52 -4.12 14.83
CA THR A 295 -35.82 -3.45 14.98
C THR A 295 -36.28 -2.75 13.71
N SER A 296 -35.45 -2.73 12.65
CA SER A 296 -35.68 -2.01 11.40
C SER A 296 -35.99 -0.53 11.63
N LYS A 297 -35.19 0.11 12.50
CA LYS A 297 -35.35 1.52 12.88
C LYS A 297 -34.01 2.23 12.98
N TRP A 298 -34.05 3.53 12.74
CA TRP A 298 -32.98 4.47 13.07
C TRP A 298 -33.01 4.75 14.57
N ARG A 299 -32.09 4.12 15.29
CA ARG A 299 -31.90 4.35 16.72
C ARG A 299 -31.05 5.59 16.90
N VAL A 300 -31.40 6.47 17.85
CA VAL A 300 -30.50 7.57 18.26
C VAL A 300 -29.16 6.96 18.65
N ALA A 301 -28.10 7.35 17.95
CA ALA A 301 -26.77 6.89 18.27
C ALA A 301 -26.40 7.45 19.64
N ASP A 302 -26.25 6.57 20.62
CA ASP A 302 -25.44 6.93 21.77
C ASP A 302 -24.02 7.05 21.21
N GLU A 303 -23.34 8.18 21.43
CA GLU A 303 -21.88 8.14 21.34
C GLU A 303 -21.42 6.99 22.25
N ILE A 304 -20.28 6.35 21.95
CA ILE A 304 -19.63 5.51 22.97
C ILE A 304 -19.73 6.33 24.23
N PRO A 305 -20.36 5.85 25.33
CA PRO A 305 -20.40 6.65 26.52
C PRO A 305 -18.92 6.83 26.84
N ALA A 306 -18.38 8.01 26.55
CA ALA A 306 -17.42 8.62 27.42
C ALA A 306 -18.12 8.40 28.74
N THR A 307 -17.62 7.45 29.52
CA THR A 307 -18.08 7.29 30.88
C THR A 307 -17.57 8.57 31.51
N VAL A 308 -18.35 9.64 31.34
CA VAL A 308 -18.03 10.94 31.88
C VAL A 308 -18.24 10.67 33.35
N LEU A 309 -17.14 10.37 34.03
CA LEU A 309 -16.98 10.57 35.45
C LEU A 309 -17.20 12.07 35.68
N THR A 310 -18.45 12.51 35.57
CA THR A 310 -18.85 13.80 36.09
C THR A 310 -18.69 13.69 37.60
N SER A 311 -18.33 14.79 38.26
CA SER A 311 -18.30 14.88 39.72
C SER A 311 -19.66 14.54 40.37
N SER A 312 -20.72 14.32 39.58
CA SER A 312 -22.08 13.93 39.98
C SER A 312 -22.57 12.53 39.52
N ALA A 313 -21.89 11.75 38.67
CA ALA A 313 -22.33 10.39 38.22
C ALA A 313 -21.81 9.21 39.07
N ALA A 314 -22.72 8.44 39.69
CA ALA A 314 -22.36 7.39 40.66
C ALA A 314 -21.58 6.26 39.98
N VAL A 315 -20.45 5.86 40.56
CA VAL A 315 -19.74 4.65 40.11
C VAL A 315 -20.44 3.47 40.76
N THR A 316 -21.34 2.84 40.01
CA THR A 316 -21.99 1.61 40.45
C THR A 316 -20.97 0.47 40.33
N VAL A 317 -20.42 0.02 41.44
CA VAL A 317 -19.63 -1.22 41.48
C VAL A 317 -20.60 -2.39 41.62
N ALA A 318 -20.49 -3.39 40.75
CA ALA A 318 -21.49 -4.44 40.55
C ALA A 318 -21.82 -5.30 41.79
N GLN A 319 -21.06 -5.18 42.87
CA GLN A 319 -21.38 -5.77 44.18
C GLN A 319 -21.08 -4.82 45.37
N GLY A 320 -21.17 -3.48 45.23
CA GLY A 320 -20.76 -2.54 46.30
C GLY A 320 -21.56 -1.22 46.40
N GLY A 321 -21.65 -0.70 47.63
CA GLY A 321 -22.63 0.29 48.12
C GLY A 321 -22.52 1.74 47.64
N THR A 322 -23.32 2.60 48.28
CA THR A 322 -23.74 3.96 47.88
C THR A 322 -22.68 5.07 47.97
N GLY A 323 -21.39 4.75 47.91
CA GLY A 323 -20.27 5.60 48.35
C GLY A 323 -20.12 7.00 47.70
N ARG A 324 -20.94 7.36 46.71
CA ARG A 324 -21.02 8.73 46.20
C ARG A 324 -22.37 9.43 46.42
N THR A 325 -23.44 8.68 46.66
CA THR A 325 -24.77 9.24 46.93
C THR A 325 -24.85 9.90 48.32
N THR A 326 -23.95 9.54 49.24
CA THR A 326 -23.85 10.12 50.60
C THR A 326 -22.63 11.00 50.82
N SER A 327 -21.84 11.30 49.77
CA SER A 327 -20.71 12.26 49.85
C SER A 327 -21.21 13.71 49.79
N THR A 328 -22.14 14.06 50.69
CA THR A 328 -22.73 15.39 50.81
C THR A 328 -22.01 16.26 51.85
N THR A 329 -21.07 15.68 52.60
CA THR A 329 -20.24 16.37 53.58
C THR A 329 -18.92 16.82 52.94
N ALA A 330 -18.76 18.13 52.76
CA ALA A 330 -17.49 18.72 52.34
C ALA A 330 -16.35 18.25 53.26
N TYR A 331 -15.20 17.90 52.69
CA TYR A 331 -14.00 17.45 53.41
C TYR A 331 -14.12 16.12 54.18
N GLY A 332 -15.12 15.28 53.89
CA GLY A 332 -15.25 13.93 54.46
C GLY A 332 -14.21 12.92 53.95
N ILE A 333 -13.92 11.89 54.73
CA ILE A 333 -12.96 10.81 54.40
C ILE A 333 -13.72 9.60 53.82
N ILE A 334 -13.21 9.00 52.74
CA ILE A 334 -13.74 7.75 52.18
C ILE A 334 -13.14 6.56 52.94
N ALA A 335 -14.00 5.71 53.49
CA ALA A 335 -13.62 4.48 54.19
C ALA A 335 -14.19 3.24 53.48
N ALA A 336 -13.41 2.16 53.45
CA ALA A 336 -13.93 0.83 53.11
C ALA A 336 -14.94 0.42 54.21
N GLY A 337 -16.14 0.03 53.81
CA GLY A 337 -17.15 -0.46 54.74
C GLY A 337 -17.21 -1.97 54.81
N THR A 338 -18.16 -2.47 55.59
CA THR A 338 -18.41 -3.90 55.80
C THR A 338 -19.66 -4.35 55.06
N THR A 339 -19.94 -5.65 55.04
CA THR A 339 -21.21 -6.20 54.52
C THR A 339 -22.45 -5.59 55.19
N ALA A 340 -22.33 -5.12 56.44
CA ALA A 340 -23.42 -4.47 57.19
C ALA A 340 -23.56 -2.96 56.89
N THR A 341 -22.52 -2.32 56.36
CA THR A 341 -22.46 -0.85 56.22
C THR A 341 -22.25 -0.38 54.77
N GLY A 342 -22.08 -1.31 53.83
CA GLY A 342 -21.88 -1.05 52.40
C GLY A 342 -20.41 -0.94 52.01
N ALA A 343 -20.06 -1.26 50.76
CA ALA A 343 -18.66 -1.44 50.36
C ALA A 343 -17.75 -0.20 50.56
N HIS A 344 -18.23 1.01 50.25
CA HIS A 344 -17.53 2.27 50.54
C HIS A 344 -18.49 3.26 51.21
N GLN A 345 -18.02 3.98 52.22
CA GLN A 345 -18.79 4.98 52.96
C GLN A 345 -18.00 6.27 53.20
N THR A 346 -18.68 7.33 53.61
CA THR A 346 -18.07 8.62 53.96
C THR A 346 -18.14 8.84 55.47
N ILE A 347 -17.00 9.17 56.08
CA ILE A 347 -16.90 9.65 57.47
C ILE A 347 -16.91 11.17 57.41
N ALA A 348 -17.87 11.82 58.08
CA ALA A 348 -17.96 13.28 58.14
C ALA A 348 -16.70 13.88 58.80
N PRO A 349 -16.25 15.09 58.40
CA PRO A 349 -15.18 15.76 59.11
C PRO A 349 -15.62 16.02 60.56
N GLY A 350 -14.73 15.72 61.51
CA GLY A 350 -14.94 16.04 62.92
C GLY A 350 -14.95 17.54 63.19
N THR A 351 -15.29 17.90 64.42
CA THR A 351 -15.09 19.28 64.92
C THR A 351 -13.62 19.48 65.32
N SER A 352 -13.16 20.74 65.37
CA SER A 352 -11.80 21.10 65.80
C SER A 352 -11.42 20.40 67.13
N GLY A 353 -10.20 19.84 67.17
CA GLY A 353 -9.68 19.11 68.34
C GLY A 353 -10.12 17.65 68.45
N GLN A 354 -10.97 17.15 67.54
CA GLN A 354 -11.31 15.73 67.46
C GLN A 354 -10.33 14.96 66.61
N PHE A 355 -10.16 13.68 66.93
CA PHE A 355 -9.31 12.75 66.21
C PHE A 355 -10.15 11.59 65.68
N LEU A 356 -9.75 11.02 64.55
CA LEU A 356 -10.42 9.84 64.01
C LEU A 356 -10.15 8.64 64.92
N LYS A 357 -11.20 8.10 65.53
CA LYS A 357 -11.12 6.94 66.40
C LYS A 357 -11.82 5.74 65.78
N SER A 358 -11.28 4.56 66.04
CA SER A 358 -11.97 3.30 65.77
C SER A 358 -13.25 3.22 66.60
N ALA A 359 -14.37 2.84 65.99
CA ALA A 359 -15.62 2.57 66.70
C ALA A 359 -15.79 1.08 67.05
N GLY A 360 -14.73 0.28 66.87
CA GLY A 360 -14.74 -1.17 67.09
C GLY A 360 -14.99 -1.97 65.81
N THR A 361 -14.96 -3.30 65.95
CA THR A 361 -15.11 -4.24 64.84
C THR A 361 -16.45 -4.02 64.13
N SER A 362 -16.42 -3.97 62.80
CA SER A 362 -17.60 -3.80 61.94
C SER A 362 -18.32 -2.45 62.04
N ALA A 363 -17.72 -1.44 62.67
CA ALA A 363 -18.22 -0.06 62.70
C ALA A 363 -17.26 0.90 61.97
N LEU A 364 -17.80 1.95 61.37
CA LEU A 364 -16.98 3.03 60.79
C LEU A 364 -16.29 3.82 61.90
N GLY A 365 -15.06 4.27 61.64
CA GLY A 365 -14.41 5.24 62.52
C GLY A 365 -15.22 6.54 62.62
N ALA A 366 -15.15 7.19 63.78
CA ALA A 366 -15.81 8.47 64.02
C ALA A 366 -14.82 9.46 64.64
N PHE A 367 -14.96 10.73 64.28
CA PHE A 367 -14.20 11.78 64.96
C PHE A 367 -14.77 12.01 66.35
N ALA A 368 -13.91 11.91 67.36
CA ALA A 368 -14.27 12.12 68.76
C ALA A 368 -13.13 12.82 69.52
N SER A 369 -13.49 13.52 70.59
CA SER A 369 -12.51 14.18 71.46
C SER A 369 -11.61 13.15 72.14
N ILE A 370 -10.36 13.50 72.38
CA ILE A 370 -9.48 12.72 73.25
C ILE A 370 -9.98 12.88 74.70
N THR A 371 -10.18 11.76 75.38
CA THR A 371 -10.60 11.67 76.77
C THR A 371 -9.43 11.19 77.63
N ALA A 372 -9.53 11.32 78.95
CA ALA A 372 -8.49 10.82 79.86
C ALA A 372 -8.17 9.34 79.62
N ALA A 373 -9.18 8.50 79.34
CA ALA A 373 -9.01 7.08 79.07
C ALA A 373 -8.16 6.77 77.82
N ASP A 374 -8.09 7.69 76.85
CA ASP A 374 -7.26 7.53 75.64
C ASP A 374 -5.78 7.88 75.89
N ILE A 375 -5.48 8.57 77.00
CA ILE A 375 -4.13 9.01 77.39
C ILE A 375 -3.72 8.35 78.74
N THR A 376 -4.53 7.46 79.29
CA THR A 376 -4.17 6.72 80.51
C THR A 376 -3.28 5.53 80.17
N GLY A 377 -2.12 5.47 80.82
CA GLY A 377 -1.27 4.28 80.89
C GLY A 377 -0.95 3.96 82.35
N THR A 378 -0.39 2.78 82.59
CA THR A 378 0.13 2.44 83.93
C THR A 378 1.38 3.27 84.24
N THR A 379 1.68 3.47 85.53
CA THR A 379 2.94 4.10 85.97
C THR A 379 4.16 3.44 85.33
N ALA A 380 4.11 2.13 85.07
CA ALA A 380 5.18 1.41 84.39
C ALA A 380 5.36 1.82 82.90
N GLN A 381 4.25 2.05 82.19
CA GLN A 381 4.28 2.52 80.79
C GLN A 381 4.77 3.97 80.71
N PHE A 382 4.33 4.83 81.65
CA PHE A 382 4.83 6.20 81.77
C PHE A 382 6.34 6.24 82.07
N ASN A 383 6.80 5.45 83.04
CA ASN A 383 8.22 5.39 83.40
C ASN A 383 9.11 4.83 82.29
N THR A 384 8.58 3.93 81.44
CA THR A 384 9.32 3.42 80.26
C THR A 384 9.49 4.51 79.19
N ALA A 385 8.50 5.39 79.02
CA ALA A 385 8.52 6.45 78.02
C ALA A 385 9.49 7.60 78.38
N LEU A 386 9.80 7.80 79.67
CA LEU A 386 10.70 8.85 80.18
C LEU A 386 12.20 8.48 80.06
N SER A 387 12.58 7.73 79.03
CA SER A 387 13.91 7.12 78.89
C SER A 387 15.09 8.09 78.70
N ASP A 388 14.85 9.41 78.62
CA ASP A 388 15.91 10.42 78.43
C ASP A 388 16.44 11.04 79.74
N GLY A 389 15.89 10.66 80.90
CA GLY A 389 16.50 10.97 82.21
C GLY A 389 16.35 12.42 82.68
N ASP A 390 15.50 13.22 82.04
CA ASP A 390 15.31 14.64 82.37
C ASP A 390 14.26 14.91 83.47
N PHE A 391 13.54 13.89 83.93
CA PHE A 391 12.49 14.03 84.95
C PHE A 391 12.75 13.15 86.18
N ALA A 392 13.02 13.80 87.31
CA ALA A 392 13.11 13.15 88.62
C ALA A 392 11.73 12.67 89.08
N THR A 393 11.56 11.36 89.32
CA THR A 393 10.31 10.82 89.86
C THR A 393 10.48 10.40 91.32
N LEU A 394 9.44 10.55 92.16
CA LEU A 394 9.50 10.27 93.60
C LEU A 394 9.88 8.80 93.96
N ALA A 395 9.85 7.89 92.97
CA ALA A 395 10.23 6.49 93.11
C ALA A 395 11.54 6.12 92.37
N GLY A 396 12.17 7.07 91.68
CA GLY A 396 13.48 6.92 91.05
C GLY A 396 14.60 7.30 92.01
N SER A 397 15.67 6.52 92.07
CA SER A 397 16.87 6.86 92.84
C SER A 397 17.79 7.73 91.99
N GLU A 398 17.59 9.06 92.00
CA GLU A 398 18.52 9.99 91.35
C GLU A 398 19.54 10.58 92.34
N THR A 399 20.82 10.57 91.96
CA THR A 399 21.92 11.12 92.77
C THR A 399 22.02 12.63 92.59
N LEU A 400 21.56 13.41 93.57
CA LEU A 400 21.68 14.88 93.60
C LEU A 400 23.08 15.32 94.07
N ASN A 401 24.04 15.45 93.15
CA ASN A 401 25.39 15.93 93.46
C ASN A 401 25.48 17.47 93.43
N LYS A 402 25.12 18.14 94.54
CA LYS A 402 25.83 19.33 95.09
C LYS A 402 25.20 19.82 96.40
N GLN A 403 25.96 19.60 97.47
CA GLN A 403 25.74 20.11 98.82
C GLN A 403 25.74 21.65 98.85
N ASN A 404 24.75 22.24 99.54
CA ASN A 404 25.00 23.32 100.48
C ASN A 404 24.05 23.11 101.67
N ALA A 405 24.42 22.15 102.50
CA ALA A 405 23.84 21.94 103.81
C ALA A 405 24.38 23.01 104.76
N TYR A 406 23.51 23.69 105.52
CA TYR A 406 23.81 24.05 106.92
C TYR A 406 22.52 24.08 107.74
N HIS A 407 22.36 23.07 108.59
CA HIS A 407 21.47 23.07 109.75
C HIS A 407 22.11 23.88 110.90
N SER A 408 21.32 24.52 111.78
CA SER A 408 21.29 24.23 113.24
C SER A 408 20.54 25.27 114.11
N ALA A 409 19.44 24.80 114.71
CA ALA A 409 19.10 24.73 116.15
C ALA A 409 19.30 25.89 117.16
N ALA A 410 19.91 27.04 116.84
CA ALA A 410 20.25 28.03 117.88
C ALA A 410 19.29 29.23 118.05
N HIS A 411 18.36 29.48 117.12
CA HIS A 411 17.58 30.74 117.12
C HIS A 411 16.17 30.66 117.74
N PHE A 412 15.82 29.57 118.44
CA PHE A 412 14.55 29.44 119.17
C PHE A 412 14.64 29.84 120.67
N ARG A 413 15.59 30.73 121.03
CA ARG A 413 15.63 31.42 122.33
C ARG A 413 14.98 32.81 122.24
N ARG A 414 13.66 32.91 122.00
CA ARG A 414 12.95 34.16 122.34
C ARG A 414 11.43 34.11 122.49
N LEU A 415 10.84 32.99 122.89
CA LEU A 415 9.39 32.96 123.21
C LEU A 415 9.05 32.45 124.61
N TYR A 416 10.04 32.38 125.52
CA TYR A 416 9.82 32.15 126.95
C TYR A 416 9.66 33.44 127.79
N SER A 417 9.17 34.55 127.22
CA SER A 417 8.96 35.80 128.00
C SER A 417 7.72 36.62 127.67
N ARG A 418 6.71 36.07 127.00
CA ARG A 418 5.39 36.73 126.91
C ARG A 418 4.24 35.78 127.20
N GLN A 419 4.29 35.20 128.40
CA GLN A 419 3.10 35.08 129.24
C GLN A 419 3.36 36.01 130.44
N GLN A 420 2.46 36.99 130.64
CA GLN A 420 2.40 37.99 131.72
C GLN A 420 3.09 39.36 131.51
N ARG A 421 2.45 40.25 130.73
CA ARG A 421 1.95 41.58 131.14
C ARG A 421 1.13 42.22 130.03
#